data_AF-A0A364RB93-F1
#
_entry.id   AF-A0A364RB93-F1
#
_cell.length_a   1.000
_cell.length_b   1.000
_cell.length_c   1.000
_cell.angle_alpha   90.00
_cell.angle_beta   90.00
_cell.angle_gamma   90.00
#
_symmetry.space_group_name_H-M   'P 1'
#
loop_
_entity.id
_entity.type
_entity.pdbx_description
1 polymer ?
#
loop_
_entity_poly.entity_id
_entity_poly.type
_entity_poly.pdbx_seq_one_letter_code
_entity_poly.pdbx_strand_id
1 'polypeptide(L)'
;MKTGLDYVFDKLMLVTGILLLLYFWANFPERPQEADHHYATLSSPGSSSKIISKWAYVKPDKQLSPREVIRIQLMALQQNDNTDSGVLTVFNFSSPTSRMHLGHINNFRVMVREPAYKPMLNFRKYKTGQLVVTDNIAYQLILITDQQQQQNAYLFILSKQKKGPYKGCWMTDGVTRMAQGPASKQI
;
A
#
# COMPACT_ATOMS: atom_id res chain seq x y z
N MET A 1 -29.03 -4.95 40.99
CA MET A 1 -28.29 -4.55 42.20
C MET A 1 -26.91 -5.20 42.09
N LYS A 2 -25.91 -4.52 41.51
CA LYS A 2 -24.54 -5.07 41.40
C LYS A 2 -24.01 -5.24 42.82
N THR A 3 -23.48 -6.41 43.15
CA THR A 3 -23.02 -6.68 44.53
C THR A 3 -21.80 -5.81 44.84
N GLY A 4 -21.58 -5.46 46.10
CA GLY A 4 -20.49 -4.56 46.50
C GLY A 4 -19.10 -5.02 46.04
N LEU A 5 -18.95 -6.32 45.79
CA LEU A 5 -17.74 -6.91 45.24
C LEU A 5 -17.53 -6.56 43.76
N ASP A 6 -18.58 -6.61 42.93
CA ASP A 6 -18.54 -6.26 41.50
C ASP A 6 -18.18 -4.78 41.28
N TYR A 7 -18.70 -3.89 42.13
CA TYR A 7 -18.39 -2.46 42.07
C TYR A 7 -16.93 -2.17 42.40
N VAL A 8 -16.38 -2.89 43.38
CA VAL A 8 -14.97 -2.79 43.77
C VAL A 8 -14.09 -3.31 42.64
N PHE A 9 -14.43 -4.43 42.01
CA PHE A 9 -13.69 -4.97 40.87
C PHE A 9 -13.73 -4.06 39.63
N ASP A 10 -14.88 -3.48 39.29
CA ASP A 10 -15.01 -2.52 38.16
C ASP A 10 -14.12 -1.28 38.39
N LYS A 11 -14.08 -0.74 39.62
CA LYS A 11 -13.19 0.39 39.97
C LYS A 11 -11.72 -0.01 39.95
N LEU A 12 -11.40 -1.22 40.42
CA LEU A 12 -10.02 -1.71 40.44
C LEU A 12 -9.50 -1.85 39.01
N MET A 13 -10.27 -2.50 38.12
CA MET A 13 -9.96 -2.66 36.70
C MET A 13 -9.76 -1.31 36.00
N LEU A 14 -10.63 -0.33 36.26
CA LEU A 14 -10.53 1.01 35.67
C LEU A 14 -9.25 1.73 36.11
N VAL A 15 -8.94 1.71 37.42
CA VAL A 15 -7.74 2.37 37.96
C VAL A 15 -6.47 1.67 37.47
N THR A 16 -6.46 0.34 37.43
CA THR A 16 -5.34 -0.41 36.85
C THR A 16 -5.17 -0.14 35.36
N GLY A 17 -6.26 -0.02 34.60
CA GLY A 17 -6.23 0.31 33.18
C GLY A 17 -5.63 1.69 32.94
N ILE A 18 -6.04 2.70 33.71
CA ILE A 18 -5.51 4.06 33.62
C ILE A 18 -4.02 4.09 34.01
N LEU A 19 -3.63 3.38 35.08
CA LEU A 19 -2.23 3.28 35.49
C LEU A 19 -1.36 2.60 34.42
N LEU A 20 -1.85 1.53 33.79
CA LEU A 20 -1.17 0.87 32.70
C LEU A 20 -1.07 1.76 31.46
N LEU A 21 -2.10 2.57 31.18
CA LEU A 21 -2.09 3.51 30.05
C LEU A 21 -1.11 4.65 30.28
N LEU A 22 -1.04 5.18 31.51
CA LEU A 22 -0.04 6.18 31.91
C LEU A 22 1.38 5.61 31.92
N TYR A 23 1.55 4.38 32.42
CA TYR A 23 2.83 3.68 32.39
C TYR A 23 3.28 3.42 30.96
N PHE A 24 2.36 2.96 30.10
CA PHE A 24 2.62 2.78 28.68
C PHE A 24 2.99 4.11 28.03
N TRP A 25 2.27 5.21 28.29
CA TRP A 25 2.57 6.53 27.74
C TRP A 25 3.92 7.09 28.23
N ALA A 26 4.28 6.88 29.50
CA ALA A 26 5.54 7.33 30.08
C ALA A 26 6.75 6.50 29.61
N ASN A 27 6.54 5.21 29.30
CA ASN A 27 7.59 4.30 28.81
C ASN A 27 7.51 4.06 27.29
N PHE A 28 6.56 4.69 26.59
CA PHE A 28 6.50 4.61 25.13
C PHE A 28 7.64 5.46 24.58
N PRO A 29 8.60 4.88 23.86
CA PRO A 29 9.68 5.66 23.26
C PRO A 29 9.12 6.46 22.07
N GLU A 30 8.67 7.69 22.30
CA GLU A 30 8.48 8.66 21.22
C GLU A 30 9.82 9.28 20.85
N ARG A 31 10.57 8.53 20.05
CA ARG A 31 11.24 9.05 18.87
C ARG A 31 11.37 7.89 17.90
N PRO A 32 10.81 7.97 16.68
CA PRO A 32 11.41 7.26 15.57
C PRO A 32 12.90 7.61 15.63
N GLN A 33 13.76 6.60 15.79
CA GLN A 33 15.17 6.77 15.53
C GLN A 33 15.24 7.41 14.13
N GLU A 34 15.82 8.60 14.03
CA GLU A 34 16.22 9.20 12.75
C GLU A 34 17.22 8.23 12.10
N ALA A 35 16.69 7.20 11.46
CA ALA A 35 17.45 6.33 10.58
C ALA A 35 17.52 7.06 9.24
N ASP A 36 18.58 7.86 9.11
CA ASP A 36 19.17 8.37 7.87
C ASP A 36 18.18 8.87 6.83
N HIS A 37 17.61 10.01 7.18
CA HIS A 37 16.97 10.90 6.23
C HIS A 37 18.01 11.62 5.35
N HIS A 38 18.61 10.88 4.42
CA HIS A 38 19.22 11.49 3.23
C HIS A 38 18.11 11.98 2.28
N TYR A 39 17.40 13.03 2.68
CA TYR A 39 16.64 13.82 1.72
C TYR A 39 17.66 14.65 0.96
N ALA A 40 17.92 14.29 -0.30
CA ALA A 40 18.70 15.11 -1.20
C ALA A 40 18.05 16.50 -1.29
N THR A 41 18.68 17.50 -0.69
CA THR A 41 18.49 18.90 -1.03
C THR A 41 18.97 19.08 -2.46
N LEU A 42 18.06 19.38 -3.39
CA LEU A 42 18.43 19.85 -4.72
C LEU A 42 17.78 21.22 -4.95
N SER A 43 18.59 22.24 -4.68
CA SER A 43 18.44 23.57 -5.25
C SER A 43 19.00 23.55 -6.69
N SER A 44 18.20 24.06 -7.63
CA SER A 44 18.52 24.33 -9.06
C SER A 44 19.59 25.45 -9.18
N PRO A 45 20.14 25.86 -10.37
CA PRO A 45 20.02 25.37 -11.75
C PRO A 45 21.37 25.17 -12.48
N GLY A 46 21.43 24.25 -13.46
CA GLY A 46 22.59 24.19 -14.36
C GLY A 46 22.69 22.92 -15.20
N SER A 47 22.31 23.03 -16.47
CA SER A 47 22.75 22.22 -17.62
C SER A 47 23.15 20.76 -17.35
N SER A 48 22.16 19.87 -17.17
CA SER A 48 22.35 18.42 -17.26
C SER A 48 21.06 17.70 -17.68
N SER A 49 20.37 18.27 -18.67
CA SER A 49 19.06 17.87 -19.20
C SER A 49 18.95 16.44 -19.76
N LYS A 50 19.92 15.55 -19.56
CA LYS A 50 19.92 14.20 -20.14
C LYS A 50 20.08 13.03 -19.16
N ILE A 51 20.29 13.29 -17.85
CA ILE A 51 20.54 12.21 -16.86
C ILE A 51 19.46 12.11 -15.76
N ILE A 52 18.59 13.11 -15.60
CA ILE A 52 17.53 13.09 -14.55
C ILE A 52 16.31 12.20 -14.95
N SER A 53 16.23 11.69 -16.17
CA SER A 53 14.99 11.15 -16.76
C SER A 53 14.87 9.62 -16.84
N LYS A 54 15.51 8.84 -15.94
CA LYS A 54 15.31 7.38 -15.89
C LYS A 54 14.74 6.87 -14.56
N TRP A 55 13.75 7.62 -14.06
CA TRP A 55 12.80 7.29 -12.99
C TRP A 55 13.12 7.88 -11.61
N ALA A 56 12.73 9.15 -11.45
CA ALA A 56 12.26 9.62 -10.15
C ALA A 56 11.00 8.80 -9.80
N TYR A 57 11.12 7.85 -8.88
CA TYR A 57 10.02 6.99 -8.46
C TYR A 57 8.81 7.83 -8.05
N VAL A 58 7.65 7.53 -8.63
CA VAL A 58 6.42 8.27 -8.35
C VAL A 58 6.02 8.03 -6.89
N LYS A 59 5.65 9.10 -6.20
CA LYS A 59 5.23 9.09 -4.79
C LYS A 59 3.73 9.40 -4.67
N PRO A 60 3.08 9.02 -3.57
CA PRO A 60 1.70 9.40 -3.30
C PRO A 60 1.56 10.93 -3.23
N ASP A 61 0.50 11.45 -3.86
CA ASP A 61 0.13 12.86 -3.85
C ASP A 61 -1.38 13.00 -3.63
N LYS A 62 -1.80 14.07 -2.95
CA LYS A 62 -3.20 14.33 -2.58
C LYS A 62 -4.08 14.67 -3.79
N GLN A 63 -3.47 15.09 -4.89
CA GLN A 63 -4.14 15.41 -6.15
C GLN A 63 -4.48 14.17 -6.97
N LEU A 64 -3.84 13.03 -6.68
CA LEU A 64 -4.10 11.78 -7.40
C LEU A 64 -5.44 11.17 -6.97
N SER A 65 -6.30 10.91 -7.94
CA SER A 65 -7.50 10.10 -7.78
C SER A 65 -7.13 8.62 -7.57
N PRO A 66 -8.03 7.78 -6.99
CA PRO A 66 -7.76 6.36 -6.83
C PRO A 66 -7.55 5.66 -8.19
N ARG A 67 -8.22 6.13 -9.25
CA ARG A 67 -8.00 5.64 -10.62
C ARG A 67 -6.57 5.87 -11.09
N GLU A 68 -6.03 7.08 -10.85
CA GLU A 68 -4.67 7.42 -11.25
C GLU A 68 -3.64 6.64 -10.44
N VAL A 69 -3.87 6.47 -9.14
CA VAL A 69 -3.01 5.64 -8.28
C VAL A 69 -2.93 4.20 -8.79
N ILE A 70 -4.05 3.59 -9.16
CA ILE A 70 -4.07 2.23 -9.74
C ILE A 70 -3.36 2.23 -11.10
N ARG A 71 -3.63 3.21 -11.97
CA ARG A 71 -3.00 3.31 -13.30
C ARG A 71 -1.48 3.43 -13.20
N ILE A 72 -0.97 4.27 -12.30
CA ILE A 72 0.47 4.45 -12.06
C ILE A 72 1.11 3.12 -11.68
N GLN A 73 0.51 2.39 -10.74
CA GLN A 73 1.02 1.09 -10.29
C GLN A 73 1.01 0.05 -11.41
N LEU A 74 -0.06 -0.02 -12.21
CA LEU A 74 -0.14 -0.94 -13.35
C LEU A 74 0.92 -0.64 -14.41
N MET A 75 1.12 0.63 -14.78
CA MET A 75 2.17 1.03 -15.73
C MET A 75 3.56 0.70 -15.20
N ALA A 76 3.80 0.97 -13.92
CA ALA A 76 5.07 0.69 -13.26
C ALA A 76 5.39 -0.81 -13.27
N LEU A 77 4.42 -1.66 -12.91
CA LEU A 77 4.59 -3.11 -12.93
C LEU A 77 4.73 -3.68 -14.36
N GLN A 78 4.01 -3.12 -15.33
CA GLN A 78 4.10 -3.52 -16.73
C GLN A 78 5.50 -3.25 -17.32
N GLN A 79 6.16 -2.19 -16.86
CA GLN A 79 7.44 -1.71 -17.35
C GLN A 79 8.58 -1.90 -16.32
N ASN A 80 8.43 -2.85 -15.40
CA ASN A 80 9.45 -3.13 -14.39
C ASN A 80 10.78 -3.53 -15.06
N ASP A 81 11.89 -2.91 -14.69
CA ASP A 81 13.22 -3.30 -15.19
C ASP A 81 13.93 -4.27 -14.24
N ASN A 82 15.21 -4.52 -14.56
CA ASN A 82 16.12 -5.31 -13.74
C ASN A 82 16.49 -4.66 -12.40
N THR A 83 16.16 -3.38 -12.16
CA THR A 83 16.41 -2.69 -10.89
C THR A 83 15.18 -2.65 -9.96
N ASP A 84 14.08 -3.27 -10.37
CA ASP A 84 12.81 -3.31 -9.63
C ASP A 84 12.17 -1.93 -9.41
N SER A 85 12.30 -1.02 -10.37
CA SER A 85 11.72 0.32 -10.24
C SER A 85 10.19 0.33 -10.16
N GLY A 86 9.55 -0.59 -10.86
CA GLY A 86 8.11 -0.75 -10.91
C GLY A 86 7.60 -1.23 -9.56
N VAL A 87 8.29 -2.24 -9.03
CA VAL A 87 8.07 -2.78 -7.68
C VAL A 87 8.27 -1.70 -6.62
N LEU A 88 9.32 -0.88 -6.71
CA LEU A 88 9.55 0.22 -5.77
C LEU A 88 8.44 1.29 -5.85
N THR A 89 7.96 1.59 -7.05
CA THR A 89 6.82 2.51 -7.23
C THR A 89 5.58 1.98 -6.53
N VAL A 90 5.24 0.70 -6.71
CA VAL A 90 4.10 0.09 -6.00
C VAL A 90 4.30 0.17 -4.48
N PHE A 91 5.50 -0.13 -3.99
CA PHE A 91 5.81 -0.05 -2.57
C PHE A 91 5.64 1.37 -1.99
N ASN A 92 5.97 2.41 -2.76
CA ASN A 92 5.72 3.80 -2.35
C ASN A 92 4.23 4.11 -2.18
N PHE A 93 3.37 3.50 -3.00
CA PHE A 93 1.92 3.63 -2.93
C PHE A 93 1.24 2.71 -1.92
N SER A 94 1.94 1.73 -1.33
CA SER A 94 1.42 0.89 -0.24
C SER A 94 1.11 1.73 0.99
N SER A 95 -0.10 1.60 1.54
CA SER A 95 -0.53 2.37 2.71
C SER A 95 0.36 2.09 3.94
N PRO A 96 0.42 3.00 4.92
CA PRO A 96 1.17 2.75 6.16
C PRO A 96 0.78 1.43 6.83
N THR A 97 -0.53 1.11 6.85
CA THR A 97 -1.04 -0.15 7.40
C THR A 97 -0.54 -1.35 6.61
N SER A 98 -0.57 -1.32 5.28
CA SER A 98 -0.04 -2.42 4.47
C SER A 98 1.45 -2.59 4.62
N ARG A 99 2.22 -1.49 4.73
CA ARG A 99 3.67 -1.56 4.94
C ARG A 99 4.05 -2.24 6.25
N MET A 100 3.24 -2.11 7.31
CA MET A 100 3.45 -2.87 8.55
C MET A 100 3.39 -4.40 8.32
N HIS A 101 2.57 -4.86 7.37
CA HIS A 101 2.43 -6.28 7.04
C HIS A 101 3.45 -6.75 5.99
N LEU A 102 3.72 -5.92 4.97
CA LEU A 102 4.66 -6.23 3.90
C LEU A 102 6.12 -6.21 4.38
N GLY A 103 6.42 -5.45 5.43
CA GLY A 103 7.78 -5.24 5.93
C GLY A 103 8.61 -4.34 5.00
N HIS A 104 9.94 -4.47 5.08
CA HIS A 104 10.86 -3.69 4.28
C HIS A 104 10.80 -4.05 2.78
N ILE A 105 11.30 -3.16 1.92
CA ILE A 105 11.28 -3.32 0.46
C ILE A 105 11.83 -4.67 -0.04
N ASN A 106 12.83 -5.25 0.65
CA ASN A 106 13.39 -6.56 0.27
C ASN A 106 12.37 -7.69 0.42
N ASN A 107 11.54 -7.68 1.46
CA ASN A 107 10.47 -8.67 1.64
C ASN A 107 9.41 -8.49 0.55
N PHE A 108 9.09 -7.24 0.22
CA PHE A 108 8.15 -6.93 -0.87
C PHE A 108 8.65 -7.43 -2.23
N ARG A 109 9.95 -7.27 -2.53
CA ARG A 109 10.58 -7.80 -3.75
C ARG A 109 10.47 -9.32 -3.86
N VAL A 110 10.57 -10.04 -2.76
CA VAL A 110 10.35 -11.51 -2.75
C VAL A 110 8.88 -11.81 -2.99
N MET A 111 7.98 -11.16 -2.24
CA MET A 111 6.53 -11.39 -2.32
C MET A 111 5.96 -11.20 -3.74
N VAL A 112 6.36 -10.14 -4.46
CA VAL A 112 5.85 -9.89 -5.83
C VAL A 112 6.30 -10.95 -6.85
N ARG A 113 7.30 -11.77 -6.52
CA ARG A 113 7.80 -12.87 -7.37
C ARG A 113 7.15 -14.22 -7.04
N GLU A 114 6.37 -14.30 -5.97
CA GLU A 114 5.62 -15.49 -5.63
C GLU A 114 4.55 -15.80 -6.70
N PRO A 115 4.16 -17.08 -6.90
CA PRO A 115 3.25 -17.48 -7.97
C PRO A 115 1.93 -16.71 -8.04
N ALA A 116 1.43 -16.22 -6.90
CA ALA A 116 0.20 -15.43 -6.84
C ALA A 116 0.34 -14.05 -7.52
N TYR A 117 1.52 -13.43 -7.46
CA TYR A 117 1.73 -12.04 -7.90
C TYR A 117 2.69 -11.91 -9.08
N LYS A 118 3.51 -12.93 -9.35
CA LYS A 118 4.43 -12.97 -10.49
C LYS A 118 3.78 -12.59 -11.83
N PRO A 119 2.52 -12.99 -12.16
CA PRO A 119 1.86 -12.56 -13.39
C PRO A 119 1.65 -11.04 -13.52
N MET A 120 1.72 -10.28 -12.42
CA MET A 120 1.64 -8.83 -12.44
C MET A 120 2.93 -8.14 -12.90
N LEU A 121 4.06 -8.86 -12.98
CA LEU A 121 5.31 -8.29 -13.46
C LEU A 121 5.40 -8.42 -14.98
N ASN A 122 5.72 -7.30 -15.64
CA ASN A 122 5.96 -7.26 -17.09
C ASN A 122 4.86 -7.92 -17.93
N PHE A 123 3.60 -7.77 -17.55
CA PHE A 123 2.48 -8.38 -18.28
C PHE A 123 2.26 -7.73 -19.66
N ARG A 124 1.51 -8.40 -20.55
CA ARG A 124 1.29 -7.92 -21.93
C ARG A 124 0.24 -6.82 -22.01
N LYS A 125 -0.91 -7.05 -21.40
CA LYS A 125 -2.04 -6.12 -21.41
C LYS A 125 -2.92 -6.33 -20.18
N TYR A 126 -3.77 -5.35 -19.90
CA TYR A 126 -4.75 -5.44 -18.84
C TYR A 126 -6.11 -4.89 -19.30
N LYS A 127 -7.18 -5.32 -18.64
CA LYS A 127 -8.50 -4.71 -18.70
C LYS A 127 -8.90 -4.28 -17.30
N THR A 128 -9.65 -3.19 -17.20
CA THR A 128 -10.16 -2.68 -15.92
C THR A 128 -11.65 -2.94 -15.81
N GLY A 129 -12.09 -3.36 -14.63
CA GLY A 129 -13.49 -3.33 -14.23
C GLY A 129 -13.90 -1.92 -13.79
N GLN A 130 -15.18 -1.79 -13.41
CA GLN A 130 -15.70 -0.57 -12.83
C GLN A 130 -14.94 -0.20 -11.55
N LEU A 131 -14.54 1.06 -11.44
CA LEU A 131 -14.02 1.62 -10.21
C LEU A 131 -15.20 1.97 -9.30
N VAL A 132 -15.25 1.36 -8.13
CA VAL A 132 -16.22 1.67 -7.08
C VAL A 132 -15.52 2.52 -6.03
N VAL A 133 -16.09 3.67 -5.68
CA VAL A 133 -15.58 4.55 -4.62
C VAL A 133 -16.71 4.79 -3.62
N THR A 134 -16.46 4.47 -2.36
CA THR A 134 -17.39 4.69 -1.24
C THR A 134 -16.63 5.41 -0.14
N ASP A 135 -17.02 6.65 0.14
CA ASP A 135 -16.35 7.55 1.08
C ASP A 135 -14.83 7.70 0.80
N ASN A 136 -14.02 7.05 1.64
CA ASN A 136 -12.57 7.09 1.59
C ASN A 136 -11.97 5.74 1.21
N ILE A 137 -12.76 4.86 0.58
CA ILE A 137 -12.34 3.53 0.13
C ILE A 137 -12.65 3.39 -1.36
N ALA A 138 -11.75 2.77 -2.10
CA ALA A 138 -11.91 2.49 -3.51
C ALA A 138 -11.52 1.04 -3.85
N TYR A 139 -12.29 0.43 -4.76
CA TYR A 139 -12.11 -0.93 -5.23
C TYR A 139 -12.09 -0.96 -6.75
N GLN A 140 -11.16 -1.71 -7.34
CA GLN A 140 -11.17 -1.96 -8.78
C GLN A 140 -10.64 -3.34 -9.11
N LEU A 141 -11.41 -4.10 -9.89
CA LEU A 141 -10.98 -5.36 -10.45
C LEU A 141 -10.12 -5.11 -11.69
N ILE A 142 -8.96 -5.75 -11.79
CA ILE A 142 -8.04 -5.68 -12.92
C ILE A 142 -7.82 -7.08 -13.46
N LEU A 143 -8.06 -7.28 -14.76
CA LEU A 143 -7.76 -8.53 -15.45
C LEU A 143 -6.44 -8.36 -16.21
N ILE A 144 -5.40 -9.04 -15.75
CA ILE A 144 -4.06 -9.03 -16.35
C ILE A 144 -3.92 -10.23 -17.30
N THR A 145 -3.37 -9.99 -18.49
CA THR A 145 -2.89 -11.04 -19.40
C THR A 145 -1.37 -11.05 -19.36
N ASP A 146 -0.78 -12.13 -18.84
CA ASP A 146 0.66 -12.25 -18.67
C ASP A 146 1.39 -12.62 -19.97
N GLN A 147 2.71 -12.85 -19.86
CA GLN A 147 3.56 -13.19 -20.99
C GLN A 147 3.20 -14.54 -21.64
N GLN A 148 2.61 -15.46 -20.87
CA GLN A 148 2.15 -16.78 -21.30
C GLN A 148 0.69 -16.76 -21.81
N GLN A 149 0.11 -15.56 -21.99
CA GLN A 149 -1.29 -15.36 -22.40
C GLN A 149 -2.32 -15.85 -21.37
N GLN A 150 -1.91 -16.13 -20.13
CA GLN A 150 -2.84 -16.52 -19.08
C GLN A 150 -3.49 -15.29 -18.46
N GLN A 151 -4.79 -15.42 -18.16
CA GLN A 151 -5.58 -14.35 -17.55
C GLN A 151 -5.66 -14.51 -16.04
N ASN A 152 -5.35 -13.43 -15.32
CA ASN A 152 -5.31 -13.38 -13.87
C ASN A 152 -6.06 -12.15 -13.38
N ALA A 153 -7.06 -12.33 -12.53
CA ALA A 153 -7.85 -11.24 -11.98
C ALA A 153 -7.34 -10.82 -10.59
N TYR A 154 -7.24 -9.52 -10.37
CA TYR A 154 -6.74 -8.91 -9.14
C TYR A 154 -7.69 -7.81 -8.67
N LEU A 155 -8.12 -7.86 -7.41
CA LEU A 155 -8.86 -6.78 -6.78
C LEU A 155 -7.87 -5.83 -6.09
N PHE A 156 -7.82 -4.58 -6.56
CA PHE A 156 -7.11 -3.49 -5.90
C PHE A 156 -8.03 -2.86 -4.86
N ILE A 157 -7.51 -2.67 -3.65
CA ILE A 157 -8.19 -2.05 -2.52
C ILE A 157 -7.37 -0.86 -2.07
N LEU A 158 -7.96 0.34 -2.09
CA LEU A 158 -7.30 1.58 -1.72
C LEU A 158 -8.09 2.29 -0.63
N SER A 159 -7.39 3.04 0.22
CA SER A 159 -8.00 4.02 1.10
C SER A 159 -7.34 5.39 1.02
N LYS A 160 -8.14 6.43 1.25
CA LYS A 160 -7.67 7.79 1.43
C LYS A 160 -7.17 7.97 2.86
N GLN A 161 -5.88 8.27 3.00
CA GLN A 161 -5.23 8.33 4.31
C GLN A 161 -5.75 9.52 5.12
N LYS A 162 -6.16 9.28 6.37
CA LYS A 162 -6.78 10.30 7.23
C LYS A 162 -5.78 11.09 8.09
N LYS A 163 -4.61 10.52 8.35
CA LYS A 163 -3.60 11.05 9.29
C LYS A 163 -2.17 10.79 8.80
N GLY A 164 -1.22 11.40 9.50
CA GLY A 164 0.22 11.24 9.23
C GLY A 164 0.68 11.97 7.96
N PRO A 165 1.91 11.68 7.48
CA PRO A 165 2.52 12.39 6.35
C PRO A 165 1.76 12.22 5.02
N TYR A 166 0.98 11.15 4.89
CA TYR A 166 0.19 10.87 3.69
C TYR A 166 -1.25 11.37 3.78
N LYS A 167 -1.63 12.15 4.79
CA LYS A 167 -3.01 12.66 4.97
C LYS A 167 -3.55 13.29 3.68
N GLY A 168 -4.63 12.72 3.15
CA GLY A 168 -5.30 13.14 1.93
C GLY A 168 -4.90 12.38 0.67
N CYS A 169 -3.83 11.58 0.70
CA CYS A 169 -3.41 10.76 -0.44
C CYS A 169 -4.24 9.46 -0.51
N TRP A 170 -4.57 9.02 -1.72
CA TRP A 170 -5.02 7.65 -1.97
C TRP A 170 -3.83 6.71 -2.00
N MET A 171 -3.93 5.58 -1.30
CA MET A 171 -2.87 4.58 -1.18
C MET A 171 -3.45 3.17 -1.18
N THR A 172 -2.66 2.19 -1.61
CA THR A 172 -3.08 0.79 -1.75
C THR A 172 -3.02 0.08 -0.41
N ASP A 173 -4.17 -0.39 0.07
CA ASP A 173 -4.26 -1.24 1.26
C ASP A 173 -4.02 -2.72 0.92
N GLY A 174 -4.33 -3.14 -0.30
CA GLY A 174 -4.07 -4.51 -0.72
C GLY A 174 -4.34 -4.76 -2.19
N VAL A 175 -3.74 -5.83 -2.68
CA VAL A 175 -4.06 -6.43 -3.97
C VAL A 175 -4.31 -7.91 -3.74
N THR A 176 -5.51 -8.38 -4.07
CA THR A 176 -5.89 -9.78 -3.85
C THR A 176 -6.10 -10.46 -5.19
N ARG A 177 -5.41 -11.58 -5.42
CA ARG A 177 -5.70 -12.42 -6.58
C ARG A 177 -7.06 -13.08 -6.38
N MET A 178 -7.96 -12.89 -7.34
CA MET A 178 -9.26 -13.53 -7.31
C MET A 178 -9.09 -14.99 -7.72
N ALA A 179 -9.75 -15.90 -6.99
CA ALA A 179 -9.88 -17.28 -7.44
C ALA A 179 -10.53 -17.27 -8.83
N GLN A 180 -10.00 -18.08 -9.74
CA GLN A 180 -10.69 -18.32 -11.01
C GLN A 180 -11.99 -19.04 -10.65
N GLY A 181 -13.13 -18.39 -10.88
CA GLY A 181 -14.40 -19.10 -10.89
C GLY A 181 -14.34 -20.19 -11.96
N PRO A 182 -15.14 -21.27 -11.85
CA PRO A 182 -15.22 -22.25 -12.92
C PRO A 182 -15.50 -21.49 -14.22
N ALA A 183 -14.71 -21.80 -15.27
CA ALA A 183 -14.89 -21.21 -16.58
C ALA A 183 -16.37 -21.33 -16.94
N SER A 184 -17.07 -20.20 -17.05
CA SER A 184 -18.44 -20.21 -17.54
C SER A 184 -18.36 -20.82 -18.93
N LYS A 185 -18.83 -22.06 -19.08
CA LYS A 185 -19.13 -22.61 -20.39
C LYS A 185 -20.10 -21.62 -21.02
N GLN A 186 -19.62 -20.83 -21.97
CA GLN A 186 -20.50 -20.06 -22.83
C GLN A 186 -21.35 -21.10 -23.56
N ILE A 187 -22.66 -20.98 -23.37
CA ILE A 187 -23.72 -21.71 -24.08
C ILE A 187 -23.79 -21.16 -25.51
#